data_AF-A0A0G0ND85-F1
#
_entry.id   AF-A0A0G0ND85-F1
#
_cell.length_a   1.000
_cell.length_b   1.000
_cell.length_c   1.000
_cell.angle_alpha   90.00
_cell.angle_beta   90.00
_cell.angle_gamma   90.00
#
_symmetry.space_group_name_H-M   'P 1'
#
loop_
_entity.id
_entity.type
_entity.pdbx_description
1 polymer ?
#
loop_
_entity_poly.entity_id
_entity_poly.type
_entity_poly.pdbx_seq_one_letter_code
_entity_poly.pdbx_strand_id
1 'polypeptide(L)' 'MIGVVFGVIEDLIAINLASGVETFWDTVAVAFWVAVPFAVFSELVVDHPNFWKKIFRLKEEEL' A
#
# COMPACT_ATOMS: atom_id res chain seq x y z
N MET A 1 -8.00 -7.79 5.12
CA MET A 1 -7.11 -7.48 6.26
C MET A 1 -5.74 -8.11 6.07
N ILE A 2 -5.66 -9.29 5.43
CA ILE A 2 -4.39 -9.95 5.12
C ILE A 2 -3.53 -9.04 4.21
N GLY A 3 -4.10 -8.46 3.14
CA GLY A 3 -3.38 -7.55 2.24
C GLY A 3 -2.80 -6.33 2.95
N VAL A 4 -3.57 -5.72 3.86
CA VAL A 4 -3.09 -4.58 4.67
C VAL A 4 -1.90 -4.96 5.54
N VAL A 5 -1.98 -6.08 6.27
CA VAL A 5 -0.89 -6.52 7.16
C VAL A 5 0.37 -6.85 6.36
N PHE A 6 0.23 -7.54 5.23
CA PHE A 6 1.37 -7.87 4.36
C PHE A 6 1.98 -6.63 3.70
N GLY A 7 1.16 -5.68 3.23
CA GLY A 7 1.66 -4.45 2.62
C GLY A 7 2.46 -3.59 3.59
N VAL A 8 1.98 -3.45 4.83
CA VAL A 8 2.73 -2.73 5.87
C VAL A 8 4.05 -3.44 6.21
N ILE A 9 4.07 -4.77 6.29
CA ILE A 9 5.30 -5.53 6.54
C ILE A 9 6.30 -5.34 5.38
N GLU A 10 5.84 -5.39 4.13
CA GLU A 10 6.66 -5.18 2.94
C GLU A 10 7.30 -3.79 2.93
N ASP A 11 6.52 -2.74 3.21
CA ASP A 11 7.01 -1.37 3.28
C ASP A 11 8.08 -1.21 4.37
N LEU A 12 7.89 -1.82 5.54
CA LEU A 12 8.87 -1.79 6.63
C LEU A 12 10.18 -2.51 6.27
N ILE A 13 10.10 -3.62 5.53
CA ILE A 13 11.29 -4.33 5.03
C ILE A 13 12.02 -3.46 3.99
N ALA A 14 11.28 -2.86 3.05
CA ALA A 14 11.86 -2.00 2.03
C ALA A 14 12.59 -0.79 2.64
N ILE A 15 11.99 -0.17 3.65
CA ILE A 15 12.57 0.97 4.36
C ILE A 15 13.79 0.57 5.18
N ASN A 16 13.75 -0.58 5.86
CA ASN A 16 14.92 -1.10 6.57
C ASN A 16 16.11 -1.32 5.62
N LEU A 17 15.85 -1.92 4.45
CA LEU A 17 16.89 -2.23 3.46
C LEU A 17 17.40 -0.99 2.69
N ALA A 18 16.54 0.01 2.46
CA ALA A 18 16.87 1.17 1.65
C ALA A 18 17.44 2.35 2.45
N SER A 19 17.03 2.52 3.72
CA SER A 19 17.24 3.78 4.42
C SER A 19 18.63 3.93 5.05
N GLY A 20 19.31 2.85 5.45
CA GLY A 20 20.67 2.91 6.03
C GLY A 20 20.84 3.86 7.24
N VAL A 21 19.75 4.28 7.89
CA VAL A 21 19.72 5.31 8.95
C VAL A 21 19.90 4.69 10.33
N GLU A 22 20.59 5.42 11.21
CA GLU A 22 20.86 5.02 12.61
C GLU A 22 19.59 4.89 13.47
N THR A 23 18.50 5.56 13.09
CA THR A 23 17.27 5.62 13.89
C THR A 23 16.15 4.79 13.26
N PHE A 24 16.31 3.47 13.37
CA PHE A 24 15.38 2.47 12.82
C PHE A 24 13.93 2.66 13.32
N TRP A 25 13.74 2.90 14.62
CA TRP A 25 12.41 2.92 15.23
C TRP A 25 11.54 4.11 14.82
N ASP A 26 12.12 5.31 14.67
CA ASP A 26 11.39 6.49 14.21
C ASP A 26 10.94 6.33 12.76
N THR A 27 11.82 5.75 11.93
CA THR A 27 11.54 5.48 10.53
C THR A 27 10.41 4.46 10.38
N VAL A 28 10.43 3.39 11.17
CA VAL A 28 9.37 2.38 11.23
C VAL A 28 8.04 3.00 11.67
N ALA A 29 8.06 3.87 12.68
CA ALA A 29 6.84 4.53 13.15
C ALA A 29 6.22 5.43 12.08
N VAL A 30 7.02 6.28 11.42
CA VAL A 30 6.53 7.14 10.34
C VAL A 30 5.99 6.31 9.17
N ALA A 31 6.74 5.28 8.76
CA ALA A 31 6.33 4.37 7.71
C ALA A 31 5.00 3.69 8.01
N PHE A 32 4.84 3.14 9.21
CA PHE A 32 3.61 2.49 9.64
C PHE A 32 2.42 3.46 9.62
N TRP A 33 2.59 4.67 10.15
CA TRP A 33 1.53 5.68 10.17
C TRP A 33 1.09 6.13 8.78
N VAL A 34 1.99 6.13 7.80
CA VAL A 34 1.66 6.44 6.39
C VAL A 34 1.09 5.20 5.68
N ALA A 35 1.72 4.03 5.81
CA ALA A 35 1.34 2.83 5.07
C ALA A 35 -0.06 2.31 5.44
N VAL A 36 -0.44 2.36 6.72
CA VAL A 36 -1.75 1.86 7.19
C VAL A 36 -2.95 2.50 6.47
N PRO A 37 -3.10 3.84 6.40
CA PRO A 37 -4.23 4.45 5.71
C PRO A 37 -4.25 4.15 4.20
N PHE A 38 -3.08 4.09 3.54
CA PHE A 38 -2.98 3.71 2.13
C PHE A 38 -3.37 2.26 1.89
N ALA A 39 -2.96 1.36 2.77
CA ALA A 39 -3.30 -0.04 2.72
C ALA A 39 -4.81 -0.27 2.97
N VAL A 40 -5.41 0.43 3.94
CA VAL A 40 -6.86 0.38 4.18
C VAL A 40 -7.61 0.90 2.96
N PHE A 41 -7.15 2.00 2.36
CA PHE A 41 -7.74 2.53 1.15
C PHE A 41 -7.62 1.57 -0.03
N SER A 42 -6.46 0.93 -0.23
CA SER A 42 -6.28 -0.04 -1.31
C SER A 42 -7.18 -1.26 -1.13
N GLU A 43 -7.34 -1.77 0.09
CA GLU A 43 -8.26 -2.88 0.34
C GLU A 43 -9.73 -2.49 0.11
N LEU A 44 -10.15 -1.28 0.51
CA LEU A 44 -11.54 -0.87 0.31
C LEU A 44 -11.86 -0.49 -1.16
N VAL A 45 -10.88 0.06 -1.88
CA VAL A 45 -11.10 0.61 -3.23
C VAL A 45 -10.62 -0.36 -4.30
N VAL A 46 -9.39 -0.86 -4.20
CA VAL A 46 -8.76 -1.69 -5.25
C VAL A 46 -9.28 -3.13 -5.21
N ASP A 47 -9.52 -3.70 -4.02
CA ASP A 47 -10.08 -5.06 -3.93
C ASP A 47 -11.59 -5.11 -4.20
N HIS A 48 -12.24 -3.96 -4.42
CA HIS A 48 -13.65 -3.91 -4.78
C HIS A 48 -13.85 -4.39 -6.23
N PRO A 49 -14.71 -5.39 -6.52
CA PRO A 49 -14.86 -5.95 -7.87
C PRO A 49 -15.37 -4.91 -8.90
N ASN A 50 -16.08 -3.88 -8.46
CA ASN A 50 -16.49 -2.77 -9.34
C ASN A 50 -15.34 -1.83 -9.74
N PHE A 51 -14.25 -1.77 -8.97
CA PHE A 51 -13.08 -0.94 -9.31
C PHE A 51 -12.44 -1.44 -10.59
N TRP A 52 -12.14 -2.74 -10.66
CA TRP A 52 -11.59 -3.37 -11.86
C TRP A 52 -12.55 -3.29 -13.05
N LYS A 53 -13.86 -3.52 -12.84
CA LYS A 53 -14.86 -3.36 -13.91
C LYS A 53 -14.86 -1.95 -14.49
N LYS A 54 -14.71 -0.93 -13.65
CA LYS A 54 -14.68 0.47 -14.09
C LYS A 54 -13.35 0.80 -14.80
N ILE A 55 -12.22 0.38 -14.25
CA ILE A 55 -10.89 0.58 -14.84
C ILE A 55 -10.77 -0.10 -16.21
N PHE A 56 -11.14 -1.38 -16.33
CA PHE A 56 -11.07 -2.09 -17.61
C PHE A 56 -12.04 -1.52 -18.65
N ARG A 57 -13.24 -1.07 -18.24
CA ARG A 57 -14.17 -0.39 -19.15
C ARG A 57 -13.61 0.94 -19.66
N LEU A 58 -12.98 1.74 -18.78
CA LEU A 58 -12.32 2.98 -19.19
C LEU A 58 -11.17 2.70 -20.18
N LYS A 59 -10.43 1.60 -20.00
CA LYS A 59 -9.36 1.20 -20.92
C LYS A 59 -9.87 0.86 -22.33
N GLU A 60 -11.07 0.30 -22.47
CA GLU A 60 -11.67 -0.01 -23.80
C GLU A 60 -12.23 1.24 -24.50
N GLU A 61 -12.65 2.27 -23.76
CA GLU A 61 -13.17 3.52 -24.33
C GLU A 61 -12.07 4.49 -24.79
N GLU A 62 -10.83 4.32 -24.32
CA GLU A 62 -9.64 5.13 -24.72
C GLU A 62 -8.82 4.52 -25.88
N LEU A 63 -9.16 3.32 -26.37
CA LEU A 63 -8.47 2.58 -27.45
C LEU A 63 -9.19 2.70 -28.79
#